data_AF-K6VDX0-F1
#
_entry.id   AF-K6VDX0-F1
#
_cell.length_a   1.000
_cell.length_b   1.000
_cell.length_c   1.000
_cell.angle_alpha   90.00
_cell.angle_beta   90.00
_cell.angle_gamma   90.00
#
_symmetry.space_group_name_H-M   'P 1'
#
loop_
_entity.id
_entity.type
_entity.pdbx_description
1 polymer ?
#
loop_
_entity_poly.entity_id
_entity_poly.type
_entity_poly.pdbx_seq_one_letter_code
_entity_poly.pdbx_strand_id
1 'polypeptide(L)' 'PNAGPVEASAAGALGIRLGGVNRYEGHVEDRGELGDGRPATVSDLPRVARLSRIVGAAALAASVVVALGGRRG' A
#
# COMPACT_ATOMS: atom_id res chain seq x y z
N PRO A 1 -11.95 -3.36 1.50
CA PRO A 1 -10.56 -3.17 1.04
C PRO A 1 -10.48 -3.65 -0.41
N ASN A 2 -10.08 -2.78 -1.33
CA ASN A 2 -10.23 -3.04 -2.76
C ASN A 2 -9.01 -3.72 -3.37
N ALA A 3 -7.88 -3.75 -2.65
CA ALA A 3 -6.61 -4.26 -3.16
C ALA A 3 -5.93 -5.29 -2.22
N GLY A 4 -6.72 -6.06 -1.46
CA GLY A 4 -6.33 -7.23 -0.67
C GLY A 4 -4.84 -7.29 -0.25
N PRO A 5 -3.98 -8.10 -0.91
CA PRO A 5 -2.57 -8.22 -0.53
C PRO A 5 -1.74 -6.94 -0.64
N VAL A 6 -2.02 -6.05 -1.60
CA VAL A 6 -1.25 -4.82 -1.81
C VAL A 6 -1.52 -3.83 -0.67
N GLU A 7 -2.79 -3.64 -0.33
CA GLU A 7 -3.21 -2.80 0.81
C GLU A 7 -2.66 -3.36 2.12
N ALA A 8 -2.74 -4.68 2.34
CA ALA A 8 -2.20 -5.33 3.55
C ALA A 8 -0.67 -5.19 3.65
N SER A 9 0.05 -5.31 2.53
CA SER A 9 1.51 -5.15 2.51
C SER A 9 1.92 -3.71 2.83
N ALA A 10 1.21 -2.72 2.29
CA ALA A 10 1.45 -1.31 2.60
C ALA A 10 1.14 -0.99 4.06
N ALA A 11 0.02 -1.51 4.58
CA ALA A 11 -0.38 -1.38 5.97
C ALA A 11 0.68 -1.97 6.92
N GLY A 12 1.13 -3.20 6.64
CA GLY A 12 2.20 -3.86 7.39
C GLY A 12 3.53 -3.11 7.34
N ALA A 13 3.95 -2.62 6.17
CA ALA A 13 5.18 -1.83 6.03
C ALA A 13 5.14 -0.50 6.80
N LEU A 14 3.94 0.04 7.07
CA LEU A 14 3.74 1.27 7.83
C LEU A 14 3.42 1.02 9.31
N GLY A 15 3.21 -0.23 9.72
CA GLY A 15 2.80 -0.60 11.09
C GLY A 15 1.42 -0.06 11.46
N ILE A 16 0.51 0.03 10.48
CA ILE A 16 -0.86 0.51 10.65
C ILE A 16 -1.85 -0.53 10.15
N ARG A 17 -3.09 -0.41 10.59
CA ARG A 17 -4.23 -1.13 10.02
C ARG A 17 -5.10 -0.21 9.16
N LEU A 18 -5.55 -0.75 8.02
CA LEU A 18 -6.43 -0.09 7.06
C LEU A 18 -7.77 -0.81 6.97
N GLY A 19 -8.82 -0.12 6.54
CA GLY A 19 -10.14 -0.70 6.39
C GLY A 19 -10.98 -0.63 7.67
N GLY A 20 -11.75 -1.68 7.92
CA GLY A 20 -12.79 -1.73 8.93
C GLY A 20 -14.16 -1.33 8.35
N VAL A 21 -14.96 -0.65 9.17
CA VAL A 21 -16.35 -0.31 8.82
C VAL A 21 -16.41 1.02 8.09
N ASN A 22 -16.87 0.97 6.83
CA ASN A 22 -17.24 2.16 6.09
C ASN A 22 -18.71 2.50 6.33
N ARG A 23 -19.03 3.79 6.41
CA ARG A 23 -20.41 4.29 6.48
C ARG A 23 -20.68 5.23 5.32
N TYR A 24 -21.64 4.86 4.46
CA TYR A 24 -22.06 5.66 3.31
C TYR A 24 -23.57 5.85 3.39
N GLU A 25 -24.06 7.08 3.52
CA GLU A 25 -25.50 7.42 3.45
C GLU A 25 -26.44 6.41 4.17
N GLY A 26 -26.09 6.00 5.40
CA GLY A 26 -26.88 5.05 6.20
C GLY A 26 -26.56 3.57 5.95
N HIS A 27 -25.83 3.23 4.89
CA HIS A 27 -25.28 1.90 4.64
C HIS A 27 -23.97 1.71 5.38
N VAL A 28 -23.94 0.65 6.19
CA VAL A 28 -22.75 0.19 6.90
C VAL A 28 -22.17 -0.96 6.10
N GLU A 29 -20.91 -0.84 5.72
CA GLU A 29 -20.20 -1.91 5.02
C GLU A 29 -18.95 -2.29 5.82
N ASP A 30 -18.96 -3.49 6.40
CA ASP A 30 -17.78 -4.06 7.02
C ASP A 30 -16.90 -4.70 5.95
N ARG A 31 -15.74 -4.08 5.75
CA ARG A 31 -14.77 -4.48 4.76
C ARG A 31 -13.62 -5.28 5.39
N GLY A 32 -13.62 -5.50 6.71
CA GLY A 32 -12.50 -6.10 7.43
C GLY A 32 -11.29 -5.17 7.52
N GLU A 33 -10.41 -5.44 8.48
CA GLU A 33 -9.15 -4.72 8.67
C GLU A 33 -8.00 -5.43 7.92
N LEU A 34 -7.04 -4.66 7.41
CA LEU A 34 -5.83 -5.14 6.75
C LEU A 34 -4.59 -4.61 7.45
N GLY A 35 -3.62 -5.51 7.66
CA GLY A 35 -2.38 -5.21 8.38
C GLY A 35 -2.56 -5.23 9.90
N ASP A 36 -1.44 -5.05 10.60
CA ASP A 36 -1.38 -5.05 12.05
C ASP A 36 -0.97 -3.66 12.57
N GLY A 37 -1.41 -3.31 13.78
CA GLY A 37 -1.01 -2.08 14.47
C GLY A 37 -2.15 -1.08 14.66
N ARG A 38 -1.79 0.21 14.79
CA ARG A 38 -2.77 1.26 15.11
C ARG A 38 -3.62 1.64 13.87
N PRO A 39 -4.86 2.14 14.04
CA PRO A 39 -5.61 2.72 12.93
C PRO A 39 -4.80 3.81 12.21
N ALA A 40 -4.94 3.89 10.88
CA ALA A 40 -4.35 4.96 10.10
C ALA A 40 -4.86 6.35 10.54
N THR A 41 -4.01 7.35 10.42
CA THR A 41 -4.28 8.75 10.79
C THR A 41 -3.73 9.69 9.73
N VAL A 42 -4.16 10.95 9.73
CA VAL A 42 -3.67 11.97 8.78
C VAL A 42 -2.15 12.17 8.88
N SER A 43 -1.56 11.96 10.07
CA SER A 43 -0.11 12.09 10.27
C SER A 43 0.71 11.00 9.57
N ASP A 44 0.09 9.94 9.03
CA ASP A 44 0.76 8.91 8.24
C ASP A 44 1.01 9.32 6.78
N LEU A 45 0.29 10.33 6.27
CA LEU A 45 0.37 10.74 4.86
C LEU A 45 1.80 10.98 4.36
N PRO A 46 2.71 11.65 5.10
CA PRO A 46 4.10 11.82 4.65
C PRO A 46 4.85 10.50 4.53
N ARG A 47 4.58 9.53 5.42
CA ARG A 47 5.21 8.21 5.41
C ARG A 47 4.68 7.37 4.25
N VAL A 48 3.37 7.40 4.02
CA VAL A 48 2.71 6.77 2.87
C VAL A 48 3.31 7.30 1.57
N ALA A 49 3.38 8.62 1.40
CA ALA A 49 3.95 9.23 0.19
C ALA A 49 5.45 8.90 0.01
N ARG A 50 6.21 8.79 1.10
CA ARG A 50 7.60 8.31 1.04
C ARG A 50 7.68 6.86 0.58
N LEU A 51 6.86 5.97 1.14
CA LEU A 51 6.82 4.55 0.76
C LEU A 51 6.49 4.40 -0.73
N SER A 52 5.46 5.10 -1.23
CA SER A 52 5.08 5.06 -2.64
C SER A 52 6.22 5.50 -3.58
N ARG A 53 6.96 6.56 -3.22
CA ARG A 53 8.13 7.01 -4.00
C ARG A 53 9.24 5.97 -4.02
N ILE A 54 9.52 5.32 -2.89
CA ILE A 54 10.54 4.27 -2.80
C ILE A 54 10.15 3.07 -3.66
N VAL A 55 8.90 2.59 -3.53
CA VAL A 55 8.40 1.46 -4.32
C VAL A 55 8.43 1.78 -5.82
N GLY A 56 8.00 2.99 -6.20
CA GLY A 56 8.05 3.43 -7.61
C GLY A 56 9.48 3.50 -8.16
N ALA A 57 10.42 4.07 -7.42
CA ALA A 57 11.83 4.12 -7.82
C ALA A 57 12.46 2.72 -7.92
N ALA A 58 12.15 1.83 -6.99
CA ALA A 58 12.62 0.44 -7.01
C ALA A 58 12.06 -0.34 -8.21
N ALA A 59 10.77 -0.18 -8.51
CA ALA A 59 10.14 -0.79 -9.68
C ALA A 59 10.79 -0.28 -10.98
N LEU A 60 11.01 1.03 -11.10
CA LEU A 60 11.69 1.62 -12.25
C LEU A 60 13.12 1.06 -12.42
N ALA A 61 13.89 1.01 -11.34
CA ALA A 61 15.24 0.45 -11.38
C ALA A 61 15.25 -1.02 -11.81
N ALA A 62 14.34 -1.84 -11.26
CA ALA A 62 14.19 -3.24 -11.64
C ALA A 62 13.84 -3.38 -13.14
N SER A 63 12.90 -2.59 -13.66
CA SER A 63 12.55 -2.58 -15.08
C SER A 63 13.75 -2.23 -15.97
N VAL A 64 14.56 -1.23 -15.58
CA VAL A 64 15.78 -0.86 -16.33
C VAL A 64 16.78 -2.02 -16.34
N VAL A 65 17.02 -2.68 -15.20
CA VAL A 65 17.92 -3.84 -15.11
C VAL A 65 17.45 -4.96 -16.02
N VAL A 66 16.16 -5.31 -15.97
CA VAL A 66 15.57 -6.36 -16.83
C VAL A 66 15.72 -6.00 -18.32
N ALA A 67 15.41 -4.76 -18.70
CA ALA A 67 15.53 -4.31 -20.08
C ALA A 67 16.98 -4.36 -20.60
N LEU A 68 17.95 -3.99 -19.75
CA LEU A 68 19.38 -4.04 -20.10
C LEU A 68 19.96 -5.46 -20.09
N GLY A 69 19.38 -6.37 -19.29
CA GLY A 69 19.75 -7.79 -19.25
C GLY A 69 19.21 -8.56 -20.45
N GLY A 70 17.92 -8.38 -20.77
CA GLY A 70 17.27 -9.05 -21.91
C GLY A 70 17.79 -8.60 -23.27
N ARG A 71 18.32 -7.38 -23.37
CA ARG A 71 19.00 -6.87 -24.59
C ARG A 71 20.37 -7.50 -24.86
N ARG A 72 20.94 -8.23 -23.90
CA ARG A 72 22.27 -8.86 -24.02
C ARG A 72 22.20 -10.36 -24.33
N GLY A 73 20.99 -10.91 -24.52
CA GLY A 73 20.74 -12.29 -24.93
C GLY A 73 20.35 -12.39 -26.39
#